data_AF-F7RS07-F1
#
_entry.id   AF-F7RS07-F1
#
_cell.length_a   1.000
_cell.length_b   1.000
_cell.length_c   1.000
_cell.angle_alpha   90.00
_cell.angle_beta   90.00
_cell.angle_gamma   90.00
#
_symmetry.space_group_name_H-M   'P 1'
#
loop_
_entity.id
_entity.type
_entity.pdbx_description
1 polymer ?
#
loop_
_entity_poly.entity_id
_entity_poly.type
_entity_poly.pdbx_seq_one_letter_code
_entity_poly.pdbx_strand_id
1 'polypeptide(L)'
;MSHQQLQDLQTPDAFRGMFQEMASQRSRADQKLKPCHPTDVQAEVLIFDTIPSNYIMEVVFPDRQTQIQYAQRINGKKSSVNLPNSGFYGTRTFLLEY
;
A
#
# COMPACT_ATOMS: atom_id res chain seq x y z
N MET A 1 2.84 8.94 19.03
CA MET A 1 2.93 10.18 18.22
C MET A 1 4.31 10.16 17.59
N SER A 2 4.42 10.00 16.27
CA SER A 2 5.72 9.96 15.60
C SER A 2 6.46 11.28 15.84
N HIS A 3 7.72 11.19 16.27
CA HIS A 3 8.60 12.33 16.51
C HIS A 3 9.39 12.76 15.25
N GLN A 4 9.11 12.14 14.10
CA GLN A 4 9.83 12.42 12.86
C GLN A 4 9.39 13.77 12.28
N GLN A 5 10.35 14.54 11.78
CA GLN A 5 10.03 15.80 11.14
C GLN A 5 9.35 15.51 9.80
N LEU A 6 8.37 16.34 9.45
CA LEU A 6 7.57 16.19 8.23
C LEU A 6 8.43 16.18 6.96
N GLN A 7 9.61 16.81 6.99
CA GLN A 7 10.56 16.81 5.88
C GLN A 7 11.20 15.42 5.67
N ASP A 8 11.43 14.67 6.75
CA ASP A 8 12.05 13.36 6.68
C ASP A 8 11.08 12.32 6.08
N LEU A 9 9.78 12.46 6.35
CA LEU A 9 8.71 11.57 5.88
C LEU A 9 8.37 11.70 4.39
N GLN A 10 8.90 12.72 3.72
CA GLN A 10 8.66 13.03 2.31
C GLN A 10 9.74 12.50 1.38
N THR A 11 10.77 11.87 1.93
CA THR A 11 11.91 11.43 1.14
C THR A 11 11.66 10.04 0.53
N PRO A 12 12.24 9.75 -0.65
CA PRO A 12 12.27 8.39 -1.19
C PRO A 12 12.87 7.37 -0.22
N ASP A 13 13.79 7.81 0.64
CA ASP A 13 14.43 6.97 1.63
C ASP A 13 13.49 6.60 2.79
N ALA A 14 12.59 7.50 3.21
CA ALA A 14 11.51 7.15 4.14
C ALA A 14 10.59 6.07 3.56
N PHE A 15 10.22 6.18 2.28
CA PHE A 15 9.45 5.13 1.59
C PHE A 15 10.20 3.79 1.56
N ARG A 16 11.48 3.80 1.20
CA ARG A 16 12.31 2.57 1.19
C ARG A 16 12.46 1.98 2.59
N GLY A 17 12.59 2.83 3.61
CA GLY A 17 12.72 2.44 5.01
C GLY A 17 11.58 1.56 5.50
N MET A 18 10.35 1.77 5.02
CA MET A 18 9.19 0.94 5.37
C MET A 18 9.39 -0.56 5.13
N PHE A 19 10.27 -0.93 4.21
CA PHE A 19 10.51 -2.32 3.79
C PHE A 19 11.83 -2.91 4.32
N GLN A 20 12.60 -2.14 5.08
CA GLN A 20 13.89 -2.58 5.63
C GLN A 20 13.71 -3.46 6.87
N GLU A 21 14.74 -4.23 7.22
CA GLU A 21 14.76 -4.94 8.50
C GLU A 21 14.77 -3.96 9.67
N MET A 22 14.06 -4.31 10.75
CA MET A 22 14.00 -3.51 11.97
C MET A 22 14.54 -4.32 13.13
N ALA A 23 15.62 -3.85 13.76
CA ALA A 23 16.25 -4.54 14.88
C ALA A 23 15.30 -4.73 16.09
N SER A 24 14.27 -3.90 16.21
CA SER A 24 13.24 -3.98 17.25
C SER A 24 12.12 -4.99 16.96
N GLN A 25 12.16 -5.69 15.83
CA GLN A 25 11.15 -6.67 15.41
C GLN A 25 11.82 -7.97 14.95
N ARG A 26 11.02 -9.04 14.79
CA ARG A 26 11.49 -10.27 14.15
C ARG A 26 11.86 -10.00 12.69
N SER A 27 12.75 -10.81 12.12
CA SER A 27 13.17 -10.60 10.74
C SER A 27 11.99 -10.67 9.76
N ARG A 28 12.10 -10.01 8.61
CA ARG A 28 11.08 -10.10 7.56
C ARG A 28 10.85 -11.53 7.10
N ALA A 29 11.91 -12.35 7.10
CA ALA A 29 11.85 -13.77 6.76
C ALA A 29 11.01 -14.56 7.76
N ASP A 30 11.22 -14.35 9.06
CA ASP A 30 10.46 -15.02 10.13
C ASP A 30 8.98 -14.61 10.10
N GLN A 31 8.71 -13.34 9.76
CA GLN A 31 7.35 -12.81 9.59
C GLN A 31 6.70 -13.22 8.25
N LYS A 32 7.43 -13.91 7.37
CA LYS A 32 6.97 -14.34 6.03
C LYS A 32 6.48 -13.15 5.17
N LEU A 33 7.11 -11.98 5.31
CA LEU A 33 6.74 -10.77 4.57
C LEU A 33 7.24 -10.83 3.12
N LYS A 34 6.33 -10.59 2.17
CA LYS A 34 6.69 -10.41 0.75
C LYS A 34 7.41 -9.06 0.56
N PRO A 35 8.17 -8.88 -0.53
CA PRO A 35 8.84 -7.61 -0.82
C PRO A 35 7.90 -6.39 -0.85
N CYS A 36 6.63 -6.59 -1.22
CA CYS A 36 5.62 -5.54 -1.23
C CYS A 36 4.93 -5.28 0.12
N HIS A 37 5.26 -6.03 1.17
CA HIS A 37 4.71 -5.79 2.50
C HIS A 37 5.71 -4.95 3.33
N PRO A 38 5.26 -3.86 3.95
CA PRO A 38 6.10 -3.10 4.86
C PRO A 38 6.41 -3.95 6.10
N THR A 39 7.62 -3.76 6.64
CA THR A 39 8.05 -4.32 7.95
C THR A 39 7.33 -3.57 9.06
N ASP A 40 7.30 -2.24 8.97
CA ASP A 40 6.57 -1.39 9.89
C ASP A 40 5.15 -1.14 9.37
N VAL A 41 4.16 -1.80 9.98
CA VAL A 41 2.75 -1.61 9.65
C VAL A 41 2.20 -0.23 10.07
N GLN A 42 2.93 0.49 10.93
CA GLN A 42 2.59 1.83 11.42
C GLN A 42 3.48 2.92 10.82
N ALA A 43 4.39 2.59 9.88
CA ALA A 43 5.20 3.60 9.24
C ALA A 43 4.33 4.51 8.37
N GLU A 44 4.44 5.81 8.64
CA GLU A 44 3.77 6.85 7.87
C GLU A 44 4.77 7.39 6.83
N VAL A 45 4.36 7.40 5.56
CA VAL A 45 5.09 8.09 4.50
C VAL A 45 4.12 9.02 3.80
N LEU A 46 4.54 10.25 3.58
CA LEU A 46 3.70 11.28 3.01
C LEU A 46 4.22 11.65 1.62
N ILE A 47 3.41 11.41 0.61
CA ILE A 47 3.69 11.84 -0.77
C ILE A 47 2.92 13.14 -0.99
N PHE A 48 3.61 14.28 -0.87
CA PHE A 48 3.05 15.60 -1.21
C PHE A 48 3.42 15.99 -2.64
N ASP A 49 3.10 15.12 -3.58
CA ASP A 49 3.26 15.40 -5.01
C ASP A 49 2.12 14.75 -5.80
N THR A 50 1.91 15.21 -7.03
CA THR A 50 0.95 14.61 -7.95
C THR A 50 1.54 13.32 -8.49
N ILE A 51 0.90 12.17 -8.22
CA ILE A 51 1.29 10.91 -8.85
C ILE A 51 0.87 10.96 -10.33
N PRO A 52 1.83 10.92 -11.27
CA PRO A 52 1.47 10.92 -12.68
C PRO A 52 0.61 9.71 -13.04
N SER A 53 -0.47 9.93 -13.78
CA SER A 53 -1.48 8.90 -14.03
C SER A 53 -0.91 7.71 -14.82
N ASN A 54 0.16 7.88 -15.60
CA ASN A 54 0.88 6.81 -16.30
C ASN A 54 1.50 5.77 -15.37
N TYR A 55 1.75 6.08 -14.08
CA TYR A 55 2.18 5.09 -13.09
C TYR A 55 1.04 4.25 -12.51
N ILE A 56 -0.22 4.64 -12.74
CA ILE A 56 -1.38 3.86 -12.31
C ILE A 56 -1.69 2.79 -13.36
N MET A 57 -1.47 1.53 -12.98
CA MET A 57 -1.69 0.35 -13.84
C MET A 57 -3.15 -0.11 -13.84
N GLU A 58 -3.80 -0.12 -12.69
CA GLU A 58 -5.18 -0.60 -12.52
C GLU A 58 -5.84 0.08 -11.32
N VAL A 59 -7.14 0.33 -11.42
CA VAL A 59 -7.98 0.79 -10.32
C VAL A 59 -8.93 -0.33 -9.91
N VAL A 60 -8.78 -0.82 -8.69
CA VAL A 60 -9.67 -1.83 -8.11
C VAL A 60 -10.75 -1.12 -7.30
N PHE A 61 -12.02 -1.44 -7.55
CA PHE A 61 -13.17 -0.88 -6.85
C PHE A 61 -13.73 -1.88 -5.84
N PRO A 62 -14.29 -1.42 -4.70
CA PRO A 62 -14.86 -2.34 -3.71
C PRO A 62 -16.13 -3.06 -4.22
N ASP A 63 -16.86 -2.43 -5.15
CA ASP A 63 -18.10 -2.94 -5.71
C ASP A 63 -18.33 -2.38 -7.13
N ARG A 64 -19.29 -2.99 -7.85
CA ARG A 64 -19.64 -2.60 -9.22
C ARG A 64 -20.29 -1.21 -9.30
N GLN A 65 -21.07 -0.82 -8.29
CA GLN A 65 -21.76 0.47 -8.27
C GLN A 65 -20.72 1.61 -8.26
N THR A 66 -19.71 1.48 -7.40
CA THR A 66 -18.59 2.42 -7.29
C THR A 66 -17.77 2.44 -8.58
N GLN A 67 -17.48 1.30 -9.20
CA GLN A 67 -16.79 1.25 -10.49
C GLN A 67 -17.52 2.06 -11.58
N ILE A 68 -18.84 1.86 -11.72
CA ILE A 68 -19.65 2.58 -12.71
C ILE A 68 -19.66 4.09 -12.43
N GLN A 69 -19.85 4.47 -11.17
CA GLN A 69 -19.89 5.87 -10.74
C GLN A 69 -18.60 6.64 -11.10
N TYR A 70 -17.44 5.97 -11.01
CA TYR A 70 -16.14 6.61 -11.19
C TYR A 70 -15.42 6.23 -12.49
N ALA A 71 -16.04 5.44 -13.38
CA ALA A 71 -15.45 5.00 -14.64
C ALA A 71 -14.91 6.16 -15.51
N GLN A 72 -15.62 7.28 -15.53
CA GLN A 72 -15.21 8.47 -16.28
C GLN A 72 -14.03 9.22 -15.64
N ARG A 73 -13.83 9.09 -14.31
CA ARG A 73 -12.75 9.78 -13.59
C ARG A 73 -11.40 9.11 -13.75
N ILE A 74 -11.39 7.80 -14.00
CA ILE A 74 -10.15 7.05 -14.17
C ILE A 74 -9.62 7.13 -15.61
N ASN A 75 -10.21 7.93 -16.48
CA ASN A 75 -9.72 8.26 -17.83
C ASN A 75 -9.31 7.01 -18.65
N GLY A 76 -10.18 5.99 -18.69
CA GLY A 76 -9.95 4.77 -19.47
C GLY A 76 -8.88 3.82 -18.91
N LYS A 77 -8.36 4.06 -17.69
CA LYS A 77 -7.48 3.12 -17.00
C LYS A 77 -8.19 1.78 -16.79
N LYS A 78 -7.40 0.70 -16.82
CA LYS A 78 -7.88 -0.64 -16.49
C LYS A 78 -8.54 -0.60 -15.11
N SER A 79 -9.72 -1.21 -14.99
CA SER A 79 -10.37 -1.35 -13.70
C SER A 79 -11.01 -2.71 -13.51
N SER A 80 -11.10 -3.11 -12.24
CA SER A 80 -11.75 -4.34 -11.81
C SER A 80 -12.54 -4.10 -10.52
N VAL A 81 -13.48 -5.00 -10.23
CA VAL A 81 -14.19 -5.02 -8.95
C VAL A 81 -13.51 -6.07 -8.07
N ASN A 82 -13.19 -5.69 -6.83
CA ASN A 82 -12.70 -6.61 -5.83
C ASN A 82 -13.74 -7.69 -5.59
N LEU A 83 -13.34 -8.94 -5.77
CA LEU A 83 -14.19 -10.08 -5.45
C LEU A 83 -14.24 -10.27 -3.92
N PRO A 84 -15.35 -10.78 -3.38
CA PRO A 84 -15.38 -11.25 -2.00
C PRO A 84 -14.19 -12.20 -1.76
N ASN A 85 -13.47 -12.01 -0.66
CA ASN A 85 -12.23 -12.72 -0.30
C ASN A 85 -11.00 -12.47 -1.20
N SER A 86 -11.02 -11.53 -2.16
CA SER A 86 -9.80 -11.13 -2.88
C SER A 86 -8.98 -10.07 -2.14
N GLY A 87 -7.65 -10.21 -2.24
CA GLY A 87 -6.67 -9.66 -1.30
C GLY A 87 -6.40 -8.15 -1.34
N PHE A 88 -7.22 -7.33 -2.01
CA PHE A 88 -7.01 -5.88 -2.04
C PHE A 88 -7.59 -5.16 -0.82
N TYR A 89 -8.68 -5.66 -0.23
CA TYR A 89 -9.38 -5.00 0.89
C TYR A 89 -9.42 -5.85 2.17
N GLY A 90 -8.27 -6.43 2.54
CA GLY A 90 -8.05 -6.91 3.91
C GLY A 90 -8.01 -8.43 4.10
N THR A 91 -8.26 -9.26 3.09
CA THR A 91 -7.95 -10.70 3.19
C THR A 91 -6.47 -10.95 2.88
N ARG A 92 -5.63 -10.85 3.91
CA ARG A 92 -4.27 -11.40 3.85
C ARG A 92 -4.38 -12.92 3.73
N THR A 93 -3.83 -13.50 2.66
CA THR A 93 -3.86 -14.95 2.40
C THR A 93 -2.80 -15.76 3.16
N PHE A 94 -2.07 -15.12 4.08
CA PHE A 94 -1.01 -15.75 4.88
C PHE A 94 -1.13 -15.30 6.34
N LEU A 95 -0.87 -16.24 7.26
CA LEU A 95 -0.87 -16.00 8.70
C LEU A 95 0.35 -15.16 9.09
N LEU A 96 0.12 -14.06 9.82
CA LEU A 96 1.15 -13.48 10.68
C LEU A 96 1.23 -14.39 11.90
N GLU A 97 2.32 -15.14 12.04
CA GLU A 97 2.65 -15.72 13.35
C GLU A 97 3.05 -14.55 14.24
N TYR A 98 2.33 -14.30 15.33
CA TYR A 98 2.64 -13.26 16.32
C TYR A 98 3.67 -13.74 17.32
#